data_AF-A0YZH4-F1
#
_entry.id   AF-A0YZH4-F1
#
_cell.length_a   1.000
_cell.length_b   1.000
_cell.length_c   1.000
_cell.angle_alpha   90.00
_cell.angle_beta   90.00
_cell.angle_gamma   90.00
#
_symmetry.space_group_name_H-M   'P 1'
#
loop_
_entity.id
_entity.type
_entity.pdbx_description
1 polymer ?
#
loop_
_entity_poly.entity_id
_entity_poly.type
_entity_poly.pdbx_seq_one_letter_code
_entity_poly.pdbx_strand_id
1 'polypeptide(L)' 'MQEDHQKFGDLGIPTTPILHHADVPSGFVEQRNETTFISSFDFFDPDGILLEFAANTRELGDPQRDLQYQPATATH' A
#
# COMPACT_ATOMS: atom_id res chain seq x y z
N MET A 1 -6.57 8.25 3.04
CA MET A 1 -6.92 7.06 2.23
C MET A 1 -8.32 7.15 1.64
N GLN A 2 -9.43 6.90 2.37
CA GLN A 2 -10.79 7.04 1.80
C GLN A 2 -11.03 8.44 1.20
N GLU A 3 -10.64 9.48 1.92
CA GLU A 3 -10.76 10.87 1.46
C GLU A 3 -9.93 11.11 0.18
N ASP A 4 -8.72 10.59 0.10
CA ASP A 4 -7.84 10.76 -1.06
C ASP A 4 -8.35 9.98 -2.28
N HIS A 5 -8.84 8.76 -2.07
CA HIS A 5 -9.48 7.96 -3.11
C HIS A 5 -10.70 8.67 -3.69
N GLN A 6 -11.53 9.28 -2.83
CA GLN A 6 -12.65 10.10 -3.28
C GLN A 6 -12.18 11.32 -4.10
N LYS A 7 -11.15 12.04 -3.65
CA LYS A 7 -10.60 13.19 -4.41
C LYS A 7 -10.14 12.79 -5.81
N PHE A 8 -9.51 11.62 -5.96
CA PHE A 8 -9.12 11.12 -7.29
C PHE A 8 -10.34 10.84 -8.16
N GLY A 9 -11.38 10.22 -7.60
CA GLY A 9 -12.66 10.01 -8.28
C GLY A 9 -13.33 11.31 -8.71
N ASP A 10 -13.34 12.33 -7.83
CA ASP A 10 -13.91 13.66 -8.12
C ASP A 10 -13.15 14.40 -9.24
N LEU A 11 -11.85 14.11 -9.40
CA LEU A 11 -11.01 14.60 -10.50
C LEU A 11 -11.17 13.79 -11.80
N GLY A 12 -11.98 12.73 -11.79
CA GLY A 12 -12.16 11.85 -12.95
C GLY A 12 -10.97 10.93 -13.22
N ILE A 13 -10.08 10.73 -12.23
CA ILE A 13 -8.95 9.82 -12.32
C ILE A 13 -9.42 8.41 -11.94
N PRO A 14 -9.40 7.43 -12.86
CA PRO A 14 -9.78 6.06 -12.54
C PRO A 14 -8.78 5.43 -11.58
N THR A 15 -9.29 4.74 -10.55
CA THR A 15 -8.47 4.07 -9.53
C THR A 15 -8.95 2.64 -9.29
N THR A 16 -8.07 1.78 -8.77
CA THR A 16 -8.47 0.49 -8.22
C THR A 16 -9.21 0.68 -6.89
N PRO A 17 -9.93 -0.34 -6.38
CA PRO A 17 -10.40 -0.35 -5.00
C PRO A 17 -9.23 -0.22 -4.02
N ILE A 18 -9.50 0.33 -2.84
CA ILE A 18 -8.49 0.40 -1.78
C ILE A 18 -8.14 -1.01 -1.32
N LEU A 19 -6.84 -1.31 -1.30
CA LEU A 19 -6.26 -2.55 -0.78
C LEU A 19 -5.57 -2.26 0.57
N HIS A 20 -5.61 -3.23 1.47
CA HIS A 20 -4.95 -3.13 2.79
C HIS A 20 -3.86 -4.19 2.91
N HIS A 21 -2.60 -3.77 2.84
CA HIS A 21 -1.46 -4.63 3.12
C HIS A 21 -1.37 -4.92 4.61
N ALA A 22 -1.26 -6.20 4.94
CA ALA A 22 -1.37 -6.67 6.31
C ALA A 22 -0.40 -7.80 6.62
N ASP A 23 -0.02 -7.90 7.89
CA ASP A 23 0.87 -8.93 8.44
C ASP A 23 0.13 -10.28 8.56
N VAL A 24 -0.23 -10.85 7.41
CA VAL A 24 -0.95 -12.13 7.25
C VAL A 24 -0.34 -12.92 6.07
N PRO A 25 -0.51 -14.26 6.00
CA PRO A 25 0.09 -15.07 4.93
C PRO A 25 -0.29 -14.67 3.50
N SER A 26 -1.49 -14.11 3.29
CA SER A 26 -1.93 -13.59 1.99
C SER A 26 -1.30 -12.24 1.63
N GLY A 27 -0.69 -11.55 2.59
CA GLY A 27 -0.13 -10.20 2.45
C GLY A 27 -1.15 -9.06 2.46
N PHE A 28 -2.46 -9.36 2.43
CA PHE A 28 -3.52 -8.35 2.43
C PHE A 28 -4.82 -8.83 3.08
N VAL A 29 -5.68 -7.87 3.42
CA VAL A 29 -7.06 -8.05 3.91
C VAL A 29 -8.02 -7.12 3.18
N GLU A 30 -9.31 -7.49 3.12
CA GLU A 30 -10.34 -6.68 2.45
C GLU A 30 -10.76 -5.45 3.28
N GLN A 31 -10.68 -5.55 4.60
CA GLN A 31 -11.04 -4.46 5.51
C GLN A 31 -9.87 -4.19 6.46
N ARG A 32 -9.57 -2.91 6.65
CA ARG A 32 -8.54 -2.47 7.59
C ARG A 32 -8.78 -3.05 8.98
N ASN A 33 -7.73 -3.59 9.57
CA ASN A 33 -7.70 -4.12 10.93
C ASN A 33 -6.33 -3.83 11.58
N GLU A 34 -6.08 -4.40 12.76
CA GLU A 34 -4.85 -4.18 13.53
C GLU A 34 -3.58 -4.70 12.85
N THR A 35 -3.69 -5.66 11.94
CA THR A 35 -2.54 -6.21 11.20
C THR A 35 -2.21 -5.40 9.95
N THR A 36 -3.06 -4.45 9.56
CA THR A 36 -2.84 -3.58 8.41
C THR A 36 -1.74 -2.58 8.70
N PHE A 37 -0.73 -2.51 7.83
CA PHE A 37 0.40 -1.57 7.96
C PHE A 37 0.47 -0.52 6.84
N ILE A 38 -0.06 -0.82 5.65
CA ILE A 38 -0.22 0.11 4.53
C ILE A 38 -1.62 -0.05 3.94
N SER A 39 -2.23 1.05 3.53
CA SER A 39 -3.37 1.02 2.61
C SER A 39 -3.01 1.75 1.33
N SER A 40 -3.51 1.29 0.21
CA SER A 40 -3.17 1.86 -1.09
C SER A 40 -4.28 1.69 -2.12
N PHE A 41 -4.16 2.43 -3.22
CA PHE A 41 -4.86 2.19 -4.48
C PHE A 41 -3.94 2.57 -5.63
N ASP A 42 -4.17 1.96 -6.79
CA ASP A 42 -3.41 2.19 -8.00
C ASP A 42 -4.17 3.12 -8.95
N PHE A 43 -3.42 3.87 -9.75
CA PHE A 43 -3.93 4.72 -10.82
C PHE A 43 -2.88 4.86 -11.93
N PHE A 44 -3.32 5.25 -13.12
CA PHE A 44 -2.41 5.57 -14.22
C PHE A 44 -2.15 7.07 -14.29
N ASP A 45 -0.89 7.44 -14.55
CA ASP A 45 -0.56 8.80 -14.94
C ASP A 45 -0.89 9.07 -16.43
N PRO A 46 -0.76 10.32 -16.92
CA PRO A 46 -1.05 10.65 -18.32
C PRO A 46 -0.17 9.93 -19.35
N ASP A 47 1.01 9.44 -18.96
CA ASP A 47 1.94 8.73 -19.82
C ASP A 47 1.72 7.20 -19.79
N GLY A 48 0.76 6.73 -18.99
CA GLY A 48 0.40 5.31 -18.86
C GLY A 48 1.25 4.55 -17.85
N ILE A 49 2.00 5.24 -16.99
CA ILE A 49 2.73 4.62 -15.89
C ILE A 49 1.74 4.26 -14.78
N LEU A 50 1.79 3.00 -14.32
CA LEU A 50 1.03 2.55 -13.16
C LEU A 50 1.72 3.06 -11.89
N LEU A 51 1.00 3.88 -11.12
CA LEU A 51 1.45 4.46 -9.86
C LEU A 51 0.56 3.99 -8.71
N GLU A 52 1.14 3.88 -7.53
CA GLU A 52 0.44 3.52 -6.30
C GLU A 52 0.39 4.72 -5.35
N PHE A 53 -0.81 5.10 -4.90
CA PHE A 53 -0.98 6.01 -3.78
C PHE A 53 -1.05 5.19 -2.49
N ALA A 54 0.04 5.19 -1.72
CA ALA A 54 0.15 4.41 -0.48
C ALA A 54 0.29 5.30 0.75
N ALA A 55 -0.39 4.93 1.83
CA ALA A 55 -0.25 5.58 3.12
C ALA A 55 -0.11 4.55 4.25
N ASN A 56 0.87 4.76 5.12
CA ASN A 56 1.06 3.94 6.30
C ASN A 56 -0.12 4.12 7.26
N THR A 57 -0.61 3.01 7.83
CA THR A 57 -1.69 3.01 8.83
C THR A 57 -1.16 3.07 10.27
N ARG A 58 0.15 2.85 10.42
CA ARG A 58 0.93 2.89 11.66
C ARG A 58 2.34 3.44 11.39
N GLU A 59 3.07 3.79 12.43
CA GLU A 59 4.50 4.12 12.29
C GLU A 59 5.27 2.87 11.87
N LEU A 60 6.14 3.02 10.87
CA LEU A 60 7.07 1.99 10.40
C LEU A 60 8.49 2.30 10.89
N GLY A 61 9.31 1.28 11.07
CA GLY A 61 10.73 1.42 11.40
C GLY A 61 11.23 0.51 12.53
N ASP A 62 10.38 -0.35 13.10
CA ASP A 62 10.82 -1.36 14.06
C ASP A 62 11.37 -2.57 13.30
N PRO A 63 12.69 -2.84 13.33
CA PRO A 63 13.26 -3.93 12.54
C PRO A 63 12.76 -5.32 12.96
N GLN A 64 12.34 -5.51 14.21
CA GLN A 64 11.85 -6.81 14.67
C GLN A 64 10.46 -7.12 14.11
N ARG A 65 9.65 -6.09 13.90
CA ARG A 65 8.28 -6.20 13.38
C ARG A 65 8.23 -6.05 11.86
N ASP A 66 8.95 -5.09 11.32
CA ASP A 66 8.79 -4.61 9.94
C ASP A 66 9.76 -5.29 8.95
N LEU A 67 10.72 -6.09 9.43
CA LEU A 67 11.61 -6.92 8.59
C LEU A 67 11.38 -8.40 8.86
N GLN A 68 10.65 -9.07 7.97
CA GLN A 68 10.43 -10.52 8.05
C GLN A 68 11.57 -11.33 7.42
N TYR A 69 12.33 -10.72 6.51
CA TYR A 69 13.39 -11.37 5.76
C TYR A 69 14.67 -10.54 5.82
N GLN A 70 15.81 -11.23 5.93
CA GLN A 70 17.10 -10.57 5.80
C GLN A 70 17.30 -10.13 4.35
N PRO A 71 17.74 -8.88 4.09
CA PRO A 71 18.06 -8.44 2.74
C PRO A 71 19.08 -9.36 2.09
N ALA A 72 18.86 -9.69 0.81
CA ALA A 72 19.88 -10.39 0.04
C ALA A 72 21.13 -9.51 -0.07
N THR A 73 22.31 -10.10 0.14
CA THR A 73 23.59 -9.43 -0.12
C THR A 73 24.01 -9.73 -1.56
N ALA A 74 24.54 -8.73 -2.26
CA ALA A 74 25.09 -8.94 -3.59
C ALA A 74 26.31 -9.85 -3.50
N THR A 75 26.24 -11.02 -4.14
CA THR A 75 27.41 -11.86 -4.37
C THR A 75 28.25 -11.23 -5.47
N HIS A 76 29.51 -10.91 -5.17
CA HIS A 76 30.52 -10.49 -6.15
C HIS A 76 30.95 -11.66 -7.03
#